data_AF-A0A498LVR1-F1
#
_entry.id   AF-A0A498LVR1-F1
#
_cell.length_a   1.000
_cell.length_b   1.000
_cell.length_c   1.000
_cell.angle_alpha   90.00
_cell.angle_beta   90.00
_cell.angle_gamma   90.00
#
_symmetry.space_group_name_H-M   'P 1'
#
loop_
_entity.id
_entity.type
_entity.pdbx_description
1 polymer ?
#
loop_
_entity_poly.entity_id
_entity_poly.type
_entity_poly.pdbx_seq_one_letter_code
_entity_poly.pdbx_strand_id
1 'polypeptide(L)'
;MQKLSDTRWACRERSLKALNKVLKALIKLLTDISESDLPDTAAGDAKMYLRAIDFEFLLCLEITTTVFQVTGVASDALQQKDLDLSTAYTVTDGVLDTVKNLRSEEEFKTIFQKAIEKAEDAGINIPTVPPGRGRKRKAPARYLHSATAAQDSHTFQTVEEFYRAKVYFTFLDTITEELGRRFKDPQKGAECYKQNSQILNTRTGSIESNGMLSTKESGIEERKESGARLTK
;
A
#
# COMPACT_ATOMS: atom_id res chain seq x y z
N MET A 1 -10.35 12.56 12.46
CA MET A 1 -10.45 12.10 11.06
C MET A 1 -9.25 12.66 10.31
N GLN A 2 -8.25 11.84 9.98
CA GLN A 2 -6.99 12.31 9.37
C GLN A 2 -7.24 12.85 7.95
N LYS A 3 -6.67 14.03 7.64
CA LYS A 3 -6.69 14.63 6.31
C LYS A 3 -5.92 13.73 5.33
N LEU A 4 -6.60 13.23 4.30
CA LEU A 4 -6.05 12.40 3.21
C LEU A 4 -5.33 13.24 2.14
N SER A 5 -4.37 14.09 2.52
CA SER A 5 -3.74 15.00 1.54
C SER A 5 -2.28 14.70 1.18
N ASP A 6 -1.56 13.81 1.87
CA ASP A 6 -0.09 13.79 1.73
C ASP A 6 0.51 12.58 1.01
N THR A 7 -0.10 12.34 -0.15
CA THR A 7 0.08 11.32 -1.19
C THR A 7 -0.54 9.96 -0.88
N ARG A 8 -1.47 9.59 -1.76
CA ARG A 8 -2.14 8.28 -1.76
C ARG A 8 -1.12 7.14 -1.74
N TRP A 9 0.05 7.32 -2.37
CA TRP A 9 1.05 6.27 -2.48
C TRP A 9 1.85 6.08 -1.18
N ALA A 10 2.37 7.16 -0.57
CA ALA A 10 3.09 7.07 0.70
C ALA A 10 2.17 6.62 1.86
N CYS A 11 0.89 7.03 1.85
CA CYS A 11 -0.08 6.55 2.84
C CYS A 11 -0.35 5.03 2.69
N ARG A 12 -0.49 4.54 1.45
CA ARG A 12 -0.72 3.12 1.18
C ARG A 12 0.49 2.28 1.56
N GLU A 13 1.69 2.74 1.19
CA GLU A 13 2.96 2.11 1.58
C GLU A 13 3.07 1.94 3.10
N ARG A 14 2.84 3.03 3.87
CA ARG A 14 2.87 2.97 5.34
C ARG A 14 1.81 2.04 5.91
N SER A 15 0.60 2.05 5.33
CA SER A 15 -0.50 1.19 5.77
C SER A 15 -0.20 -0.29 5.52
N LEU A 16 0.36 -0.62 4.36
CA LEU A 16 0.76 -1.99 4.02
C LEU A 16 1.89 -2.47 4.93
N LYS A 17 2.91 -1.65 5.18
CA LYS A 17 3.98 -1.96 6.14
C LYS A 17 3.45 -2.17 7.55
N ALA A 18 2.54 -1.31 8.02
CA ALA A 18 1.93 -1.45 9.34
C ALA A 18 1.13 -2.74 9.44
N LEU A 19 0.30 -3.04 8.44
CA LEU A 19 -0.48 -4.27 8.36
C LEU A 19 0.42 -5.51 8.37
N ASN A 20 1.47 -5.50 7.54
CA ASN A 20 2.45 -6.57 7.45
C ASN A 20 3.12 -6.85 8.82
N LYS A 21 3.47 -5.79 9.55
CA LYS A 21 4.06 -5.88 10.90
C LYS A 21 3.10 -6.43 11.96
N VAL A 22 1.83 -6.04 11.92
CA VAL A 22 0.83 -6.44 12.93
C VAL A 22 0.06 -7.70 12.57
N LEU A 23 0.27 -8.26 11.37
CA LEU A 23 -0.52 -9.35 10.81
C LEU A 23 -0.65 -10.55 11.76
N LYS A 24 0.45 -10.98 12.38
CA LYS A 24 0.45 -12.08 13.35
C LYS A 24 -0.42 -11.80 14.57
N ALA A 25 -0.32 -10.59 15.12
CA ALA A 25 -1.15 -10.17 16.25
C ALA A 25 -2.63 -10.01 15.85
N LEU A 26 -2.89 -9.55 14.62
CA LEU A 26 -4.23 -9.43 14.06
C LEU A 26 -4.89 -10.79 13.90
N ILE A 27 -4.20 -11.78 13.31
CA ILE A 27 -4.72 -13.15 13.15
C ILE A 27 -5.05 -13.73 14.53
N LYS A 28 -4.13 -13.62 15.50
CA LYS A 28 -4.36 -14.10 16.86
C LYS A 28 -5.60 -13.45 17.50
N LEU A 29 -5.71 -12.11 17.42
CA LEU A 29 -6.85 -11.38 17.96
C LEU A 29 -8.17 -11.84 17.32
N LEU A 30 -8.20 -12.03 16.00
CA LEU A 30 -9.39 -12.49 15.30
C LEU A 30 -9.75 -13.93 15.71
N THR A 31 -8.76 -14.81 15.89
CA THR A 31 -8.98 -16.16 16.41
C THR A 31 -9.59 -16.12 17.80
N ASP A 32 -9.01 -15.35 18.72
CA ASP A 32 -9.50 -15.20 20.09
C ASP A 32 -10.95 -14.70 20.12
N ILE A 33 -11.30 -13.70 19.29
CA ILE A 33 -12.67 -13.19 19.15
C ILE A 33 -13.61 -14.26 18.59
N SER A 34 -13.15 -15.03 17.60
CA SER A 34 -13.97 -16.05 16.93
C SER A 34 -14.33 -17.26 17.81
N GLU A 35 -13.51 -17.52 18.83
CA GLU A 35 -13.64 -18.63 19.78
C GLU A 35 -14.26 -18.20 21.11
N SER A 36 -14.36 -16.90 21.37
CA SER A 36 -14.95 -16.35 22.60
C SER A 36 -16.50 -16.38 22.61
N ASP A 37 -17.07 -16.33 23.80
CA ASP A 37 -18.52 -16.17 24.05
C ASP A 37 -18.99 -14.70 23.84
N LEU A 38 -18.43 -14.00 22.85
CA LEU A 38 -18.86 -12.66 22.46
C LEU A 38 -20.21 -12.71 21.71
N PRO A 39 -20.92 -11.58 21.56
CA PRO A 39 -22.14 -11.53 20.75
C PRO A 39 -21.91 -12.14 19.37
N ASP A 40 -22.86 -12.96 18.89
CA ASP A 40 -22.76 -13.75 17.65
C ASP A 40 -22.25 -12.94 16.45
N THR A 41 -22.55 -11.64 16.39
CA THR A 41 -22.10 -10.73 15.33
C THR A 41 -20.59 -10.54 15.31
N ALA A 42 -19.95 -10.33 16.47
CA ALA A 42 -18.51 -10.07 16.54
C ALA A 42 -17.69 -11.33 16.21
N ALA A 43 -18.12 -12.48 16.72
CA ALA A 43 -17.51 -13.77 16.39
C ALA A 43 -17.70 -14.12 14.90
N GLY A 44 -18.88 -13.80 14.35
CA GLY A 44 -19.18 -13.95 12.92
C GLY A 44 -18.27 -13.11 12.03
N ASP A 45 -18.10 -11.82 12.34
CA ASP A 45 -17.22 -10.90 11.62
C ASP A 45 -15.76 -11.36 11.69
N ALA A 46 -15.28 -11.78 12.86
CA ALA A 46 -13.93 -12.29 13.03
C ALA A 46 -13.66 -13.54 12.17
N LYS A 47 -14.61 -14.48 12.11
CA LYS A 47 -14.53 -15.66 11.21
C LYS A 47 -14.51 -15.25 9.74
N MET A 48 -15.27 -14.23 9.36
CA MET A 48 -15.26 -13.71 7.99
C MET A 48 -13.89 -13.11 7.65
N TYR A 49 -13.32 -12.29 8.53
CA TYR A 49 -11.98 -11.71 8.31
C TYR A 49 -10.89 -12.77 8.27
N LEU A 50 -10.91 -13.79 9.15
CA LEU A 50 -9.96 -14.91 9.08
C LEU A 50 -10.04 -15.66 7.76
N ARG A 51 -11.24 -15.88 7.22
CA ARG A 51 -11.42 -16.52 5.90
C ARG A 51 -10.89 -15.66 4.75
N ALA A 52 -10.90 -14.33 4.90
CA ALA A 52 -10.38 -13.40 3.89
C ALA A 52 -8.84 -13.31 3.92
N ILE A 53 -8.19 -13.68 5.04
CA ILE A 53 -6.73 -13.78 5.15
C ILE A 53 -6.32 -15.18 4.67
N ASP A 54 -6.40 -15.39 3.36
CA ASP A 54 -5.93 -16.61 2.71
C ASP A 54 -4.50 -16.42 2.13
N PHE A 55 -3.98 -17.48 1.51
CA PHE A 55 -2.65 -17.43 0.90
C PHE A 55 -2.53 -16.36 -0.20
N GLU A 56 -3.59 -16.16 -1.00
CA GLU A 56 -3.60 -15.16 -2.06
C GLU A 56 -3.51 -13.74 -1.48
N PHE A 57 -4.21 -13.47 -0.39
CA PHE A 57 -4.11 -12.22 0.36
C PHE A 57 -2.68 -11.99 0.87
N LEU A 58 -2.04 -13.00 1.47
CA LEU A 58 -0.65 -12.90 1.96
C LEU A 58 0.33 -12.60 0.82
N LEU A 59 0.18 -13.30 -0.30
CA LEU A 59 1.02 -13.09 -1.48
C LEU A 59 0.82 -11.68 -2.05
N CYS A 60 -0.42 -11.23 -2.19
CA CYS A 60 -0.72 -9.88 -2.64
C CYS A 60 -0.16 -8.82 -1.69
N LEU A 61 -0.21 -9.06 -0.38
CA LEU A 61 0.37 -8.17 0.63
C LEU A 61 1.90 -8.05 0.46
N GLU A 62 2.62 -9.15 0.20
CA GLU A 62 4.07 -9.12 -0.05
C GLU A 62 4.42 -8.41 -1.35
N ILE A 63 3.72 -8.73 -2.44
CA ILE A 63 3.91 -8.10 -3.76
C ILE A 63 3.69 -6.58 -3.64
N THR A 64 2.54 -6.17 -3.10
CA THR A 64 2.18 -4.76 -2.99
C THR A 64 3.13 -4.03 -2.04
N THR A 65 3.51 -4.61 -0.89
CA THR A 65 4.48 -3.97 0.03
C THR A 65 5.81 -3.68 -0.68
N THR A 66 6.32 -4.64 -1.46
CA THR A 66 7.58 -4.49 -2.20
C THR A 66 7.50 -3.39 -3.25
N VAL A 67 6.47 -3.42 -4.10
CA VAL A 67 6.31 -2.43 -5.18
C VAL A 67 6.02 -1.04 -4.63
N PHE A 68 5.13 -0.93 -3.63
CA PHE A 68 4.79 0.37 -3.05
C PHE A 68 5.96 1.00 -2.31
N GLN A 69 6.87 0.21 -1.73
CA GLN A 69 8.10 0.73 -1.13
C GLN A 69 8.98 1.47 -2.15
N VAL A 70 9.16 0.90 -3.35
CA VAL A 70 9.92 1.56 -4.44
C VAL A 70 9.22 2.86 -4.86
N THR A 71 7.90 2.82 -5.03
CA THR A 71 7.14 4.02 -5.41
C THR A 71 7.04 5.08 -4.29
N GLY A 72 7.17 4.66 -3.03
CA GLY A 72 7.20 5.55 -1.87
C GLY A 72 8.41 6.47 -1.91
N VAL A 73 9.58 5.94 -2.27
CA VAL A 73 10.81 6.74 -2.47
C VAL A 73 10.60 7.82 -3.53
N ALA A 74 9.97 7.47 -4.65
CA ALA A 74 9.60 8.44 -5.69
C ALA A 74 8.70 9.54 -5.12
N SER A 75 7.66 9.14 -4.37
CA SER A 75 6.71 10.07 -3.77
C SER A 75 7.38 11.04 -2.80
N ASP A 76 8.35 10.57 -2.01
CA ASP A 76 9.04 11.40 -1.03
C ASP A 76 10.04 12.35 -1.72
N ALA A 77 10.79 11.84 -2.70
CA ALA A 77 11.71 12.64 -3.50
C ALA A 77 10.98 13.75 -4.29
N LEU A 78 9.89 13.42 -4.98
CA LEU A 78 9.08 14.37 -5.75
C LEU A 78 8.37 15.44 -4.90
N GLN A 79 8.30 15.25 -3.58
CA GLN A 79 7.71 16.21 -2.64
C GLN A 79 8.74 17.13 -1.98
N GLN A 80 10.03 17.01 -2.32
CA GLN A 80 11.04 17.93 -1.80
C GLN A 80 10.85 19.34 -2.37
N LYS A 81 10.94 20.36 -1.51
CA LYS A 81 10.64 21.76 -1.85
C LYS A 81 11.59 22.35 -2.90
N ASP A 82 12.83 21.87 -2.93
CA ASP A 82 13.90 22.41 -3.77
C ASP A 82 14.26 21.47 -4.93
N LEU A 83 13.34 20.55 -5.32
CA LEU A 83 13.59 19.59 -6.39
C LEU A 83 13.49 20.26 -7.76
N ASP A 84 14.59 20.27 -8.52
CA ASP A 84 14.58 20.70 -9.91
C ASP A 84 13.94 19.63 -10.83
N LEU A 85 13.46 20.09 -12.00
CA LEU A 85 12.73 19.24 -12.93
C LEU A 85 13.61 18.10 -13.50
N SER A 86 14.91 18.32 -13.69
CA SER A 86 15.82 17.29 -14.21
C SER A 86 15.95 16.16 -13.19
N THR A 87 16.16 16.49 -11.92
CA THR A 87 16.24 15.51 -10.84
C THR A 87 14.92 14.75 -10.67
N ALA A 88 13.77 15.41 -10.83
CA ALA A 88 12.46 14.74 -10.82
C ALA A 88 12.32 13.68 -11.92
N TYR A 89 12.78 13.96 -13.15
CA TYR A 89 12.80 12.95 -14.22
C TYR A 89 13.76 11.81 -13.89
N THR A 90 14.97 12.10 -13.40
CA THR A 90 15.94 11.06 -13.00
C THR A 90 15.40 10.13 -11.92
N VAL A 91 14.76 10.68 -10.88
CA VAL A 91 14.10 9.89 -9.83
C VAL A 91 13.02 8.98 -10.41
N THR A 92 12.22 9.52 -11.32
CA THR A 92 11.10 8.77 -11.88
C THR A 92 11.55 7.66 -12.83
N ASP A 93 12.56 7.92 -13.67
CA ASP A 93 13.16 6.91 -14.54
C ASP A 93 13.81 5.80 -13.70
N GLY A 94 14.54 6.15 -12.64
CA GLY A 94 15.13 5.17 -11.73
C GLY A 94 14.09 4.28 -11.03
N VAL A 95 12.96 4.85 -10.63
CA VAL A 95 11.82 4.10 -10.06
C VAL A 95 11.21 3.17 -11.10
N LEU A 96 11.00 3.66 -12.32
CA LEU A 96 10.45 2.85 -13.41
C LEU A 96 11.37 1.68 -13.75
N ASP A 97 12.68 1.90 -13.81
CA ASP A 97 13.65 0.85 -14.07
C ASP A 97 13.73 -0.15 -12.91
N THR A 98 13.62 0.33 -11.66
CA THR A 98 13.53 -0.57 -10.50
C THR A 98 12.29 -1.47 -10.59
N VAL A 99 11.12 -0.92 -10.93
CA VAL A 99 9.88 -1.72 -11.08
C VAL A 99 9.99 -2.73 -12.22
N LYS A 100 10.64 -2.37 -13.35
CA LYS A 100 10.92 -3.34 -14.42
C LYS A 100 11.86 -4.44 -13.96
N ASN A 101 12.87 -4.12 -13.16
CA ASN A 101 13.82 -5.11 -12.64
C ASN A 101 13.19 -6.06 -11.62
N LEU A 102 12.15 -5.61 -10.89
CA LEU A 102 11.34 -6.51 -10.06
C LEU A 102 10.62 -7.59 -10.87
N ARG A 103 10.41 -7.38 -12.18
CA ARG A 103 9.78 -8.34 -13.08
C ARG A 103 10.75 -9.47 -13.48
N SER A 104 11.26 -10.18 -12.49
CA SER A 104 12.13 -11.34 -12.64
C SER A 104 11.54 -12.57 -11.95
N GLU A 105 12.00 -13.75 -12.33
CA GLU A 105 11.57 -14.99 -11.68
C GLU A 105 12.19 -15.13 -10.29
N GLU A 106 13.40 -14.60 -10.11
CA GLU A 106 14.18 -14.63 -8.88
C GLU A 106 13.54 -13.78 -7.77
N GLU A 107 13.11 -12.57 -8.10
CA GLU A 107 12.39 -11.70 -7.16
C GLU A 107 11.03 -12.31 -6.81
N PHE A 108 10.33 -12.87 -7.79
CA PHE A 108 9.07 -13.55 -7.53
C PHE A 108 9.25 -14.73 -6.58
N LYS A 109 10.26 -15.59 -6.79
CA LYS A 109 10.55 -16.72 -5.89
C LYS A 109 10.78 -16.25 -4.45
N THR A 110 11.51 -15.15 -4.28
CA THR A 110 11.78 -14.57 -2.95
C THR A 110 10.48 -14.10 -2.29
N ILE A 111 9.62 -13.39 -3.03
CA ILE A 111 8.32 -12.92 -2.55
C ILE A 111 7.38 -14.08 -2.23
N PHE A 112 7.34 -15.09 -3.10
CA PHE A 112 6.49 -16.28 -2.94
C PHE A 112 6.90 -17.10 -1.71
N GLN A 113 8.20 -17.27 -1.50
CA GLN A 113 8.74 -17.96 -0.32
C GLN A 113 8.37 -17.23 0.99
N LYS A 114 8.46 -15.89 1.04
CA LYS A 114 8.01 -15.11 2.20
C LYS A 114 6.51 -15.30 2.47
N ALA A 115 5.69 -15.41 1.42
CA ALA A 115 4.27 -15.67 1.58
C ALA A 115 4.00 -17.10 2.11
N ILE A 116 4.78 -18.09 1.67
CA ILE A 116 4.76 -19.47 2.21
C ILE A 116 5.08 -19.46 3.70
N GLU A 117 6.21 -18.87 4.09
CA GLU A 117 6.64 -18.79 5.50
C GLU A 117 5.57 -18.15 6.39
N LYS A 118 4.93 -17.08 5.90
CA LYS A 118 3.84 -16.43 6.62
C LYS A 118 2.58 -17.28 6.73
N ALA A 119 2.26 -18.03 5.68
CA ALA A 119 1.12 -18.93 5.69
C ALA A 119 1.35 -20.07 6.68
N GLU A 120 2.55 -20.65 6.70
CA GLU A 120 2.96 -21.67 7.66
C GLU A 120 2.90 -21.16 9.10
N ASP A 121 3.47 -19.98 9.37
CA ASP A 121 3.44 -19.32 10.68
C ASP A 121 2.02 -19.03 11.19
N ALA A 122 1.09 -18.80 10.27
CA ALA A 122 -0.31 -18.50 10.57
C ALA A 122 -1.23 -19.73 10.52
N GLY A 123 -0.73 -20.91 10.14
CA GLY A 123 -1.55 -22.10 9.93
C GLY A 123 -2.53 -22.00 8.76
N ILE A 124 -2.25 -21.14 7.77
CA ILE A 124 -3.08 -20.92 6.58
C ILE A 124 -2.74 -21.97 5.52
N ASN A 125 -3.77 -22.53 4.87
CA ASN A 125 -3.58 -23.53 3.82
C ASN A 125 -2.95 -22.92 2.56
N ILE A 126 -1.86 -23.53 2.10
CA ILE A 126 -1.20 -23.16 0.85
C ILE A 126 -1.82 -23.99 -0.30
N PRO A 127 -2.36 -23.34 -1.35
CA PRO A 127 -2.93 -24.07 -2.48
C PRO A 127 -1.90 -24.96 -3.16
N THR A 128 -2.25 -26.23 -3.41
CA THR A 128 -1.41 -27.18 -4.16
C THR A 128 -1.78 -27.25 -5.64
N VAL A 129 -2.97 -26.78 -6.01
CA VAL A 129 -3.49 -26.85 -7.38
C VAL A 129 -3.80 -25.44 -7.88
N PRO A 130 -3.39 -25.08 -9.12
CA PRO A 130 -3.71 -23.78 -9.70
C PRO A 130 -5.22 -23.49 -9.72
N PRO A 131 -5.65 -22.26 -9.39
CA PRO A 131 -7.04 -21.84 -9.57
C PRO A 131 -7.53 -22.08 -11.00
N GLY A 132 -8.80 -22.50 -11.15
CA GLY A 132 -9.40 -22.78 -12.46
C GLY A 132 -9.11 -24.16 -13.06
N ARG A 133 -8.25 -25.00 -12.44
CA ARG A 133 -8.13 -26.44 -12.80
C ARG A 133 -9.26 -27.32 -12.22
N GLY A 134 -10.19 -26.74 -11.46
CA GLY A 134 -11.37 -27.44 -10.93
C GLY A 134 -12.19 -28.13 -12.04
N ARG A 135 -12.65 -29.35 -11.75
CA ARG A 135 -13.35 -30.30 -12.64
C ARG A 135 -14.04 -29.62 -13.84
N LYS A 136 -13.41 -29.70 -15.02
CA LYS A 136 -14.07 -29.34 -16.30
C LYS A 136 -15.39 -30.12 -16.34
N ARG A 137 -16.52 -29.43 -16.23
CA ARG A 137 -17.82 -30.04 -16.50
C ARG A 137 -17.73 -30.55 -17.93
N LYS A 138 -17.86 -31.87 -18.13
CA LYS A 138 -17.95 -32.43 -19.49
C LYS A 138 -19.09 -31.70 -20.18
N ALA A 139 -18.80 -31.01 -21.28
CA ALA A 139 -19.83 -30.36 -22.07
C ALA A 139 -20.86 -31.45 -22.45
N PRO A 140 -22.16 -31.20 -22.28
CA PRO A 140 -23.18 -32.17 -22.68
C PRO A 140 -23.00 -32.52 -24.16
N ALA A 141 -23.11 -33.80 -24.53
CA ALA A 141 -22.75 -34.30 -25.85
C ALA A 141 -23.42 -33.54 -27.03
N ARG A 142 -24.59 -32.95 -26.79
CA ARG A 142 -25.32 -32.09 -27.75
C ARG A 142 -24.58 -30.81 -28.18
N TYR A 143 -23.51 -30.41 -27.49
CA TYR A 143 -22.72 -29.22 -27.79
C TYR A 143 -21.33 -29.54 -28.39
N LEU A 144 -21.02 -30.81 -28.69
CA LEU A 144 -19.73 -31.23 -29.28
C LEU A 144 -19.48 -30.67 -30.69
N HIS A 145 -20.53 -30.26 -31.41
CA HIS A 145 -20.42 -29.77 -32.80
C HIS A 145 -20.39 -28.25 -32.94
N SER A 146 -20.48 -27.49 -31.85
CA SER A 146 -20.24 -26.05 -31.91
C SER A 146 -18.74 -25.78 -31.83
N ALA A 147 -18.11 -25.46 -32.96
CA ALA A 147 -16.69 -25.12 -33.09
C ALA A 147 -16.36 -23.73 -32.48
N THR A 148 -16.80 -23.47 -31.26
CA THR A 148 -16.41 -22.30 -30.45
C THR A 148 -15.98 -22.70 -29.04
N ALA A 149 -15.48 -23.93 -28.86
CA ALA A 149 -14.76 -24.30 -27.64
C ALA A 149 -13.32 -23.79 -27.75
N ALA A 150 -13.13 -22.55 -27.33
CA ALA A 150 -11.89 -21.78 -27.31
C ALA A 150 -10.63 -22.64 -27.05
N GLN A 151 -9.81 -22.76 -28.09
CA GLN A 151 -8.41 -23.16 -28.01
C GLN A 151 -7.62 -21.96 -27.46
N ASP A 152 -7.71 -21.66 -26.17
CA ASP A 152 -6.80 -20.67 -25.57
C ASP A 152 -6.64 -20.77 -24.05
N SER A 153 -6.59 -22.00 -23.53
CA SER A 153 -6.31 -22.20 -22.10
C SER A 153 -4.84 -22.60 -21.94
N HIS A 154 -3.93 -21.62 -21.83
CA HIS A 154 -2.64 -21.85 -21.18
C HIS A 154 -2.89 -22.45 -19.79
N THR A 155 -2.74 -23.77 -19.66
CA THR A 155 -2.90 -24.45 -18.37
C THR A 155 -1.57 -24.39 -17.64
N PHE A 156 -1.52 -23.62 -16.55
CA PHE A 156 -0.37 -23.58 -15.64
C PHE A 156 -0.10 -24.96 -15.03
N GLN A 157 1.16 -25.36 -14.94
CA GLN A 157 1.56 -26.65 -14.36
C GLN A 157 1.60 -26.57 -12.84
N THR A 158 2.09 -25.44 -12.30
CA THR A 158 2.24 -25.22 -10.86
C THR A 158 1.45 -24.00 -10.38
N VAL A 159 1.18 -23.96 -9.08
CA VAL A 159 0.53 -22.82 -8.42
C VAL A 159 1.43 -21.58 -8.48
N GLU A 160 2.73 -21.78 -8.31
CA GLU A 160 3.75 -20.75 -8.43
C GLU A 160 3.72 -20.09 -9.82
N GLU A 161 3.70 -20.88 -10.90
CA GLU A 161 3.59 -20.36 -12.28
C GLU A 161 2.31 -19.56 -12.50
N PHE A 162 1.18 -20.03 -11.96
CA PHE A 162 -0.09 -19.34 -12.06
C PHE A 162 0.00 -17.95 -11.42
N TYR A 163 0.42 -17.87 -10.16
CA TYR A 163 0.50 -16.60 -9.45
C TYR A 163 1.55 -15.67 -10.06
N ARG A 164 2.69 -16.22 -10.52
CA ARG A 164 3.72 -15.45 -11.22
C ARG A 164 3.17 -14.74 -12.45
N ALA A 165 2.50 -15.48 -13.33
CA ALA A 165 2.02 -14.94 -14.59
C ALA A 165 0.76 -14.08 -14.41
N LYS A 166 -0.24 -14.59 -13.69
CA LYS A 166 -1.58 -13.96 -13.61
C LYS A 166 -1.70 -12.88 -12.55
N VAL A 167 -0.88 -12.93 -11.50
CA VAL A 167 -0.94 -11.94 -10.41
C VAL A 167 0.28 -11.04 -10.45
N TYR A 168 1.48 -11.59 -10.29
CA TYR A 168 2.70 -10.79 -10.11
C TYR A 168 3.08 -9.98 -11.36
N PHE A 169 3.32 -10.64 -12.50
CA PHE A 169 3.70 -9.93 -13.73
C PHE A 169 2.59 -9.02 -14.23
N THR A 170 1.33 -9.46 -14.16
CA THR A 170 0.19 -8.62 -14.55
C THR A 170 0.12 -7.33 -13.71
N PHE A 171 0.37 -7.44 -12.40
CA PHE A 171 0.43 -6.28 -11.51
C PHE A 171 1.61 -5.35 -11.84
N LEU A 172 2.82 -5.89 -12.01
CA LEU A 172 4.00 -5.10 -12.37
C LEU A 172 3.86 -4.41 -13.72
N ASP A 173 3.31 -5.10 -14.72
CA ASP A 173 3.08 -4.55 -16.06
C ASP A 173 2.10 -3.38 -15.97
N THR A 174 1.02 -3.53 -15.20
CA THR A 174 0.03 -2.45 -14.94
C THR A 174 0.67 -1.24 -14.27
N ILE A 175 1.48 -1.45 -13.22
CA ILE A 175 2.15 -0.35 -12.50
C ILE A 175 3.17 0.34 -13.40
N THR A 176 3.92 -0.42 -14.19
CA THR A 176 4.92 0.10 -15.13
C THR A 176 4.26 0.95 -16.21
N GLU A 177 3.14 0.50 -16.77
CA GLU A 177 2.37 1.25 -17.76
C GLU A 177 1.79 2.54 -17.16
N GLU A 178 1.18 2.48 -15.98
CA GLU A 178 0.61 3.67 -15.33
C GLU A 178 1.69 4.70 -14.92
N LEU A 179 2.85 4.23 -14.45
CA LEU A 179 3.99 5.09 -14.18
C LEU A 179 4.52 5.73 -15.47
N GLY A 180 4.71 4.93 -16.52
CA GLY A 180 5.13 5.42 -17.82
C GLY A 180 4.18 6.48 -18.38
N ARG A 181 2.87 6.21 -18.34
CA ARG A 181 1.83 7.12 -18.82
C ARG A 181 1.83 8.48 -18.10
N ARG A 182 2.16 8.49 -16.80
CA ARG A 182 2.17 9.71 -15.98
C ARG A 182 3.41 10.58 -16.21
N PHE A 183 4.56 9.96 -16.43
CA PHE A 183 5.85 10.66 -16.36
C PHE A 183 6.63 10.71 -17.68
N LYS A 184 6.30 9.89 -18.68
CA LYS A 184 6.97 9.92 -20.00
C LYS A 184 6.34 10.87 -21.02
N ASP A 185 5.15 11.40 -20.73
CA ASP A 185 4.53 12.43 -21.57
C ASP A 185 5.02 13.82 -21.07
N PRO A 186 5.84 14.55 -21.84
CA PRO A 186 6.43 15.82 -21.41
C PRO A 186 5.37 16.89 -21.07
N GLN A 187 4.19 16.82 -21.68
CA GLN A 187 3.10 17.76 -21.40
C GLN A 187 2.42 17.44 -20.06
N LYS A 188 2.22 16.16 -19.73
CA LYS A 188 1.59 15.73 -18.47
C LYS A 188 2.56 15.72 -17.28
N GLY A 189 3.85 15.48 -17.50
CA GLY A 189 4.88 15.57 -16.46
C GLY A 189 4.99 16.98 -15.87
N ALA A 190 4.91 18.01 -16.73
CA ALA A 190 4.89 19.41 -16.31
C ALA A 190 3.61 19.79 -15.53
N GLU A 191 2.45 19.23 -15.91
CA GLU A 191 1.19 19.42 -15.16
C GLU A 191 1.23 18.72 -13.79
N CYS A 192 1.77 17.51 -13.71
CA CYS A 192 1.96 16.77 -12.45
C CYS A 192 2.90 17.51 -11.49
N TYR A 193 4.01 18.06 -12.00
CA TYR A 193 4.93 18.89 -11.22
C TYR A 193 4.25 20.17 -10.72
N LYS A 194 3.47 20.86 -11.58
CA LYS A 194 2.69 22.05 -11.17
C LYS A 194 1.64 21.72 -10.11
N GLN A 195 0.96 20.59 -10.23
CA GLN A 195 -0.05 20.16 -9.28
C GLN A 195 0.57 19.78 -7.92
N ASN A 196 1.74 19.11 -7.93
CA ASN A 196 2.52 18.85 -6.72
C ASN A 196 3.07 20.14 -6.10
N SER A 197 3.60 21.09 -6.89
CA SER A 197 4.08 22.40 -6.41
C SER A 197 2.95 23.24 -5.77
N GLN A 198 1.74 23.25 -6.35
CA GLN A 198 0.57 23.90 -5.77
C GLN A 198 0.13 23.26 -4.45
N ILE A 199 0.22 21.93 -4.33
CA ILE A 199 -0.04 21.20 -3.07
C ILE A 199 1.03 21.52 -2.01
N LEU A 200 2.31 21.63 -2.40
CA LEU A 200 3.39 21.98 -1.49
C LEU A 200 3.30 23.44 -1.00
N ASN A 201 2.89 24.37 -1.87
CA ASN A 201 2.69 25.79 -1.51
C ASN A 201 1.47 26.02 -0.61
N THR A 202 0.41 25.21 -0.75
CA THR A 202 -0.75 25.26 0.17
C THR A 202 -0.42 24.66 1.54
N ARG A 203 0.56 23.74 1.62
CA ARG A 203 1.09 23.24 2.90
C ARG A 203 1.95 24.26 3.64
N THR A 204 2.80 25.03 2.95
CA THR A 204 3.63 26.07 3.60
C THR A 204 2.80 27.23 4.14
N GLY A 205 1.78 27.68 3.39
CA GLY A 205 0.85 28.71 3.89
C GLY A 205 0.00 28.27 5.10
N SER A 206 -0.30 26.97 5.23
CA SER A 206 -1.02 26.44 6.40
C SER A 206 -0.15 26.36 7.66
N ILE A 207 1.17 26.20 7.50
CA ILE A 207 2.12 26.22 8.63
C ILE A 207 2.36 27.65 9.12
N GLU A 208 2.42 28.64 8.21
CA GLU A 208 2.59 30.05 8.58
C GLU A 208 1.33 30.64 9.24
N SER A 209 0.12 30.20 8.85
CA SER A 209 -1.13 30.65 9.48
C SER A 209 -1.35 30.16 10.93
N ASN A 210 -0.67 29.08 11.35
CA ASN A 210 -0.73 28.55 12.72
C ASN A 210 0.43 29.01 13.61
N GLY A 211 1.37 29.82 13.09
CA GLY A 211 2.48 30.40 13.86
C GLY A 211 2.22 31.81 14.40
N MET A 212 1.07 32.42 14.10
CA MET A 212 0.80 33.84 14.40
C MET A 212 -0.32 34.01 15.42
N LEU A 213 -0.23 33.34 16.57
CA LEU A 213 -1.05 33.63 17.74
C LEU A 213 -0.36 33.19 19.04
N SER A 214 0.73 33.87 19.42
CA SER A 214 1.09 34.02 20.84
C SER A 214 2.13 35.11 21.04
N THR A 215 1.70 36.37 20.94
CA THR A 215 2.32 37.49 21.65
C THR A 215 1.24 38.52 21.93
N LYS A 216 0.57 38.37 23.07
CA LYS A 216 -0.09 39.48 23.76
C LYS A 216 0.26 39.42 25.24
N GLU A 217 1.14 40.35 25.58
CA GLU A 217 1.30 41.07 26.84
C GLU A 217 0.17 40.86 27.86
N SER A 218 0.57 40.52 29.10
CA SER A 218 -0.14 40.97 30.29
C SER A 218 0.88 41.67 31.18
N GLY A 219 0.83 42.99 31.18
CA GLY A 219 1.48 43.83 32.17
C GLY A 219 0.77 43.67 33.51
N ILE A 220 1.55 43.49 34.58
CA ILE A 220 1.08 43.65 35.95
C ILE A 220 1.71 44.93 36.48
N GLU A 221 0.82 45.86 36.74
CA GLU A 221 0.96 47.25 37.15
C GLU A 221 1.52 47.38 38.57
N GLU A 222 2.38 48.38 38.77
CA GLU A 222 2.93 48.82 40.05
C GLU A 222 1.81 49.14 41.06
N ARG A 223 1.94 48.63 42.29
CA ARG A 223 1.38 49.28 43.48
C ARG A 223 2.52 49.73 44.39
N LYS A 224 2.72 51.05 44.47
CA LYS A 224 3.41 51.73 45.56
C LYS A 224 2.38 52.20 46.58
N GLU A 225 2.57 51.81 47.84
CA GLU A 225 2.23 52.56 49.06
C GLU A 225 2.90 51.81 50.23
N SER A 226 4.09 52.21 50.67
CA SER A 226 4.37 53.18 51.74
C SER A 226 3.77 52.77 53.11
N GLY A 227 4.62 52.33 54.04
CA GLY A 227 4.22 52.00 55.40
C GLY A 227 5.38 51.46 56.26
N ALA A 228 5.93 52.32 57.10
CA ALA A 228 7.10 52.13 57.96
C ALA A 228 6.96 51.06 59.06
N ARG A 229 8.08 50.42 59.47
CA ARG A 229 8.69 50.54 60.82
C ARG A 229 9.75 49.48 61.13
N LEU A 230 10.96 49.99 61.42
CA LEU A 230 11.84 49.74 62.58
C LEU A 230 12.00 48.32 63.19
N THR A 231 13.28 47.97 63.26
CA THR A 231 14.10 47.51 64.42
C THR A 231 14.33 46.04 64.73
N LYS A 232 15.65 45.76 64.70
CA LYS A 232 16.47 44.80 65.44
C LYS A 232 16.47 43.34 65.00
#